data_AF-W0GTW8-F1
#
_entry.id   AF-W0GTW8-F1
#
_cell.length_a   1.000
_cell.length_b   1.000
_cell.length_c   1.000
_cell.angle_alpha   90.00
_cell.angle_beta   90.00
_cell.angle_gamma   90.00
#
_symmetry.space_group_name_H-M   'P 1'
#
loop_
_entity.id
_entity.type
_entity.pdbx_description
1 polymer ?
#
loop_
_entity_poly.entity_id
_entity_poly.type
_entity_poly.pdbx_seq_one_letter_code
_entity_poly.pdbx_strand_id
1 'polypeptide(L)' 'MTIWTRSGFLEGGHQLEKLEFALALAEAKGDQRRSSQLRDRIADLGGNAEEPGT' A
#
# COMPACT_ATOMS: atom_id res chain seq x y z
N MET A 1 14.14 17.13 5.15
CA MET A 1 12.96 17.94 5.53
C MET A 1 12.12 18.19 4.28
N THR A 2 11.42 17.18 3.79
CA THR A 2 10.60 17.29 2.58
C THR A 2 9.15 17.57 2.96
N ILE A 3 8.75 18.81 2.72
CA ILE A 3 7.38 19.29 2.86
C ILE A 3 6.48 18.57 1.84
N TRP A 4 5.85 17.48 2.26
CA TRP A 4 4.83 16.83 1.43
C TRP A 4 3.63 17.77 1.34
N THR A 5 3.40 18.31 0.15
CA THR A 5 2.17 19.02 -0.21
C THR A 5 0.96 18.12 0.06
N ARG A 6 0.20 18.47 1.10
CA ARG A 6 -0.96 17.77 1.68
C ARG A 6 -1.93 17.13 0.65
N SER A 7 -2.03 17.64 -0.57
CA SER A 7 -2.90 17.10 -1.62
C SER A 7 -2.43 15.78 -2.24
N GLY A 8 -1.12 15.51 -2.35
CA GLY A 8 -0.60 14.25 -2.91
C GLY A 8 -0.65 13.08 -1.90
N PHE A 9 -0.54 13.38 -0.61
CA PHE A 9 -0.62 12.37 0.47
C PHE A 9 -2.05 11.87 0.65
N LEU A 10 -3.05 12.74 0.43
CA LEU A 10 -4.47 12.36 0.50
C LEU A 10 -4.84 11.37 -0.60
N GLU A 11 -4.30 11.54 -1.81
CA GLU A 11 -4.55 10.60 -2.92
C GLU A 11 -3.77 9.28 -2.76
N GLY A 12 -2.52 9.36 -2.28
CA GLY A 12 -1.70 8.18 -1.94
C GLY A 12 -2.29 7.36 -0.79
N GLY A 13 -2.78 8.02 0.28
CA GLY A 13 -3.46 7.37 1.39
C GLY A 13 -4.75 6.68 0.96
N HIS A 14 -5.57 7.36 0.15
CA HIS A 14 -6.80 6.77 -0.37
C HIS A 14 -6.52 5.59 -1.31
N GLN A 15 -5.40 5.61 -2.04
CA GLN A 15 -4.97 4.47 -2.85
C GLN A 15 -4.46 3.30 -1.99
N LEU A 16 -3.74 3.57 -0.91
CA LEU A 16 -3.33 2.56 0.07
C LEU A 16 -4.55 1.89 0.72
N GLU A 17 -5.50 2.69 1.20
CA GLU A 17 -6.75 2.19 1.80
C GLU A 17 -7.54 1.30 0.83
N LYS A 18 -7.59 1.64 -0.45
CA LYS A 18 -8.23 0.79 -1.48
C LYS A 18 -7.49 -0.53 -1.67
N LEU A 19 -6.16 -0.53 -1.62
CA LEU A 19 -5.36 -1.75 -1.73
C LEU A 19 -5.53 -2.64 -0.50
N GLU A 20 -5.56 -2.07 0.71
CA GLU A 20 -5.82 -2.78 1.96
C GLU A 20 -7.22 -3.40 1.98
N PHE A 21 -8.24 -2.67 1.51
CA PHE A 21 -9.59 -3.22 1.38
C PHE A 21 -9.65 -4.37 0.36
N ALA A 22 -8.97 -4.23 -0.78
CA ALA A 22 -8.87 -5.29 -1.77
C ALA A 22 -8.11 -6.52 -1.24
N LEU A 23 -7.10 -6.31 -0.38
CA LEU A 23 -6.33 -7.37 0.26
C LEU A 23 -7.22 -8.17 1.21
N ALA A 24 -7.96 -7.49 2.08
CA ALA A 24 -8.92 -8.14 2.99
C ALA A 24 -9.94 -8.99 2.23
N LEU A 25 -10.43 -8.50 1.07
CA LEU A 25 -11.33 -9.26 0.20
C LEU A 25 -10.66 -10.50 -0.44
N ALA A 26 -9.41 -10.37 -0.87
CA ALA A 26 -8.65 -11.48 -1.46
C ALA A 26 -8.35 -12.55 -0.41
N GLU A 27 -7.99 -12.16 0.81
CA GLU A 27 -7.79 -13.08 1.94
C GLU A 27 -9.10 -13.77 2.35
N ALA A 28 -10.21 -13.03 2.42
CA ALA A 28 -11.53 -13.60 2.68
C ALA A 28 -11.98 -14.61 1.62
N LYS A 29 -11.51 -14.46 0.37
CA LYS A 29 -11.76 -15.40 -0.73
C LYS A 29 -10.76 -16.57 -0.77
N GLY A 30 -9.70 -16.55 0.04
CA GLY A 30 -8.60 -17.52 -0.04
C GLY A 30 -7.72 -17.38 -1.27
N ASP A 31 -7.76 -16.22 -1.94
CA ASP A 31 -7.08 -15.97 -3.21
C ASP A 31 -5.62 -15.55 -2.99
N GLN A 32 -4.78 -16.51 -2.61
CA GLN A 32 -3.40 -16.27 -2.16
C GLN A 32 -2.53 -15.52 -3.18
N ARG A 33 -2.71 -15.77 -4.49
CA ARG A 33 -1.97 -15.04 -5.53
C ARG A 33 -2.33 -13.56 -5.56
N ARG A 34 -3.61 -13.25 -5.38
CA ARG A 34 -4.11 -11.88 -5.37
C ARG A 34 -3.70 -11.17 -4.08
N SER A 35 -3.77 -11.84 -2.94
CA SER A 35 -3.28 -11.32 -1.66
C SER A 35 -1.79 -11.01 -1.70
N SER A 36 -0.96 -11.88 -2.28
CA SER A 36 0.48 -11.64 -2.40
C SER A 36 0.80 -10.43 -3.28
N GLN A 37 0.13 -10.28 -4.42
CA GLN A 37 0.32 -9.11 -5.30
C GLN A 37 -0.14 -7.80 -4.63
N LEU A 38 -1.23 -7.84 -3.87
CA LEU A 38 -1.73 -6.65 -3.17
C LEU A 38 -0.79 -6.25 -2.04
N ARG A 39 -0.24 -7.21 -1.29
CA ARG A 39 0.77 -6.95 -0.25
C ARG A 39 2.03 -6.30 -0.79
N ASP A 40 2.55 -6.80 -1.92
CA ASP A 40 3.71 -6.21 -2.60
C ASP A 40 3.47 -4.75 -2.99
N ARG A 41 2.27 -4.48 -3.53
CA ARG A 41 1.86 -3.14 -3.95
C ARG A 41 1.62 -2.17 -2.78
N ILE A 42 1.08 -2.68 -1.67
CA ILE A 42 0.94 -1.93 -0.40
C ILE A 42 2.33 -1.61 0.16
N ALA A 43 3.27 -2.56 0.09
CA ALA A 43 4.65 -2.36 0.52
C ALA A 43 5.41 -1.38 -0.39
N ASP A 44 5.16 -1.37 -1.69
CA ASP A 44 5.74 -0.38 -2.60
C ASP A 44 5.17 1.05 -2.35
N LEU A 45 3.84 1.14 -2.18
CA LEU A 45 3.18 2.42 -1.92
C LEU A 45 3.47 2.97 -0.52
N GLY A 46 3.53 2.10 0.49
CA GLY A 46 3.78 2.44 1.90
C GLY A 46 5.26 2.45 2.29
N GLY A 47 6.10 1.67 1.60
CA GLY A 47 7.52 1.46 1.88
C GLY A 47 8.47 2.47 1.26
N ASN A 48 7.95 3.51 0.58
CA ASN A 48 8.71 4.75 0.38
C ASN A 48 9.01 5.49 1.71
N ALA A 49 8.65 4.92 2.87
CA ALA A 49 8.94 5.43 4.20
C ALA A 49 10.16 4.79 4.89
N GLU A 50 10.70 3.65 4.43
CA GLU A 50 11.83 2.99 5.10
C GLU A 50 12.86 2.50 4.08
N GLU A 51 13.96 3.25 3.97
CA GLU A 51 15.15 2.90 3.20
C GLU A 51 15.67 1.49 3.59
N PRO A 52 16.05 0.63 2.63
CA PRO A 52 16.75 -0.60 2.94
C PRO A 52 18.15 -0.29 3.50
N GLY A 53 18.53 -1.05 4.52
CA GLY A 53 19.69 -0.80 5.37
C GLY A 53 21.06 -0.75 4.67
N THR A 54 22.00 -0.13 5.40
CA THR A 54 23.45 -0.38 5.32
C THR A 54 23.80 -1.61 6.15
#